data_AF-A0A4Q9KXC5-F1
#
_entry.id   AF-A0A4Q9KXC5-F1
#
_cell.length_a   1.000
_cell.length_b   1.000
_cell.length_c   1.000
_cell.angle_alpha   90.00
_cell.angle_beta   90.00
_cell.angle_gamma   90.00
#
_symmetry.space_group_name_H-M   'P 1'
#
loop_
_entity.id
_entity.type
_entity.pdbx_description
1 polymer ?
#
loop_
_entity_poly.entity_id
_entity_poly.type
_entity_poly.pdbx_seq_one_letter_code
_entity_poly.pdbx_strand_id
1 'polypeptide(L)'
;MENVEENLLNSEKRDSKYKQLTKEQRQGILEKLLQQMKENRLKYAEFGMQHKLNTEKARYVPMFLQKRKKRCGRKPKEYSNKLAQIKNTPLNRQGTPRSLFFAIDIQKSTLFDIFKSGKYITRISSTVKPTLTDKNKMDRLKFCLSKVNLANNGDLLFDDLYDYVHIDEKWFYLTKVKRSYYLMLNEENPERNCKSKRFITKIMFMAAVARPRYDAHRKLYFDGKIGIWPFVYQ
;
A
#
# COMPACT_ATOMS: atom_id res chain seq x y z
N MET A 1 -46.96 -14.68 29.40
CA MET A 1 -46.56 -14.64 27.98
C MET A 1 -46.37 -13.19 27.59
N GLU A 2 -45.26 -12.57 27.97
CA GLU A 2 -44.96 -11.18 27.55
C GLU A 2 -43.48 -10.75 27.68
N ASN A 3 -42.55 -11.62 28.12
CA ASN A 3 -41.16 -11.19 28.42
C ASN A 3 -40.06 -11.99 27.68
N VAL A 4 -40.30 -12.44 26.44
CA VAL A 4 -39.26 -13.16 25.65
C VAL A 4 -38.87 -12.43 24.36
N GLU A 5 -39.72 -11.56 23.81
CA GLU A 5 -39.44 -10.85 22.55
C GLU A 5 -38.51 -9.63 22.71
N GLU A 6 -38.45 -8.99 23.88
CA GLU A 6 -37.57 -7.83 24.08
C GLU A 6 -36.08 -8.17 24.17
N ASN A 7 -35.71 -9.43 24.44
CA ASN A 7 -34.31 -9.83 24.59
C ASN A 7 -33.62 -10.22 23.28
N LEU A 8 -34.33 -10.29 22.15
CA LEU A 8 -33.72 -10.61 20.84
C LEU A 8 -33.23 -9.37 20.08
N LEU A 9 -33.66 -8.17 20.46
CA LEU A 9 -33.27 -6.93 19.76
C LEU A 9 -31.92 -6.34 20.22
N ASN A 10 -31.32 -6.88 21.29
CA ASN A 10 -30.09 -6.34 21.88
C ASN A 10 -28.80 -7.14 21.58
N SER A 11 -28.86 -8.17 20.73
CA SER A 11 -27.69 -9.06 20.47
C SER A 11 -26.89 -8.75 19.21
N GLU A 12 -27.27 -7.77 18.39
CA GLU A 12 -26.53 -7.41 17.15
C GLU A 12 -25.79 -6.08 17.22
N LYS A 13 -25.09 -5.79 18.32
CA LYS A 13 -24.00 -4.79 18.29
C LYS A 13 -22.69 -5.48 18.00
N ARG A 14 -22.51 -5.87 16.73
CA ARG A 14 -21.18 -6.14 16.19
C ARG A 14 -20.43 -4.80 16.14
N ASP A 15 -19.38 -4.66 16.94
CA ASP A 15 -18.44 -3.53 16.87
C ASP A 15 -17.73 -3.50 15.50
N SER A 16 -18.42 -2.96 14.49
CA SER A 16 -17.77 -2.64 13.23
C SER A 16 -16.93 -1.39 13.45
N LYS A 17 -15.60 -1.54 13.34
CA LYS A 17 -14.60 -0.46 13.36
C LYS A 17 -14.85 0.68 12.34
N TYR A 18 -15.88 0.56 11.52
CA TYR A 18 -16.27 1.48 10.45
C TYR A 18 -17.75 1.83 10.59
N LYS A 19 -18.09 3.11 10.38
CA LYS A 19 -19.46 3.61 10.41
C LYS A 19 -20.26 2.98 9.26
N GLN A 20 -21.36 2.29 9.57
CA GLN A 20 -22.25 1.76 8.54
C GLN A 20 -23.04 2.92 7.91
N LEU A 21 -22.81 3.16 6.61
CA LEU A 21 -23.51 4.20 5.85
C LEU A 21 -24.82 3.67 5.27
N THR A 22 -25.88 4.49 5.32
CA THR A 22 -27.17 4.22 4.68
C THR A 22 -27.05 4.23 3.15
N LYS A 23 -28.02 3.64 2.43
CA LYS A 23 -28.00 3.59 0.95
C LYS A 23 -27.88 4.97 0.32
N GLU A 24 -28.63 5.95 0.83
CA GLU A 24 -28.60 7.34 0.39
C GLU A 24 -27.22 7.99 0.59
N GLN A 25 -26.57 7.72 1.73
CA GLN A 25 -25.22 8.23 1.99
C GLN A 25 -24.18 7.63 1.04
N ARG A 26 -24.31 6.35 0.70
CA ARG A 26 -23.43 5.69 -0.30
C ARG A 26 -23.65 6.28 -1.69
N GLN A 27 -24.90 6.54 -2.06
CA GLN A 27 -25.27 7.14 -3.34
C GLN A 27 -24.73 8.58 -3.47
N GLY A 28 -24.85 9.39 -2.42
CA GLY A 28 -24.27 10.73 -2.40
C GLY A 28 -22.73 10.74 -2.44
N ILE A 29 -22.06 9.72 -1.90
CA ILE A 29 -20.61 9.54 -2.06
C ILE A 29 -20.28 9.20 -3.52
N LEU A 30 -21.02 8.28 -4.14
CA LEU A 30 -20.81 7.87 -5.53
C LEU A 30 -20.95 9.06 -6.50
N GLU A 31 -21.99 9.88 -6.34
CA GLU A 31 -22.21 11.07 -7.18
C GLU A 31 -21.06 12.08 -7.08
N LYS A 32 -20.57 12.33 -5.86
CA LYS A 32 -19.41 13.21 -5.65
C LYS A 32 -18.14 12.65 -6.28
N LEU A 33 -17.92 11.34 -6.21
CA LEU A 33 -16.75 10.69 -6.81
C LEU A 33 -16.80 10.75 -8.34
N LEU A 34 -17.98 10.57 -8.93
CA LEU A 34 -18.19 10.70 -10.37
C LEU A 34 -17.92 12.14 -10.85
N GLN A 35 -18.36 13.15 -10.09
CA GLN A 35 -18.11 14.55 -10.43
C GLN A 35 -16.60 14.93 -10.39
N GLN A 36 -15.79 14.20 -9.61
CA GLN A 36 -14.35 14.41 -9.49
C GLN A 36 -13.51 13.55 -10.46
N MET A 37 -14.14 12.64 -11.20
CA MET A 37 -13.48 11.74 -12.14
C MET A 37 -13.07 12.50 -13.41
N LYS A 38 -11.79 12.42 -13.78
CA LYS A 38 -11.28 12.92 -15.07
C LYS A 38 -10.58 11.78 -15.81
N GLU A 39 -10.89 11.60 -17.10
CA GLU A 39 -10.32 10.53 -17.96
C GLU A 39 -10.45 9.13 -17.35
N ASN A 40 -11.62 8.80 -16.81
CA ASN A 40 -11.89 7.54 -16.11
C ASN A 40 -10.96 7.23 -14.93
N ARG A 41 -10.35 8.26 -14.32
CA ARG A 41 -9.48 8.11 -13.15
C ARG A 41 -9.89 9.07 -12.04
N LEU A 42 -10.04 8.53 -10.83
CA LEU A 42 -10.14 9.32 -9.60
C LEU A 42 -8.73 9.61 -9.06
N LYS A 43 -8.48 10.87 -8.68
CA LYS A 43 -7.23 11.26 -8.02
C LYS A 43 -7.24 10.80 -6.56
N TYR A 44 -6.34 9.89 -6.21
CA TYR A 44 -6.19 9.41 -4.83
C TYR A 44 -5.54 10.52 -3.96
N ALA A 45 -6.22 10.95 -2.88
CA ALA A 45 -5.68 11.61 -1.65
C ALA A 45 -6.46 12.85 -1.12
N GLU A 46 -7.47 13.39 -1.80
CA GLU A 46 -8.10 14.67 -1.35
C GLU A 46 -8.95 14.56 -0.08
N PHE A 47 -9.51 13.39 0.25
CA PHE A 47 -10.42 13.22 1.39
C PHE A 47 -9.74 13.17 2.77
N GLY A 48 -8.42 12.90 2.85
CA GLY A 48 -7.72 12.68 4.12
C GLY A 48 -7.35 13.95 4.91
N MET A 49 -7.50 15.15 4.34
CA MET A 49 -6.94 16.38 4.92
C MET A 49 -7.92 17.24 5.74
N GLN A 50 -9.24 17.07 5.58
CA GLN A 50 -10.20 17.97 6.23
C GLN A 50 -10.41 17.70 7.73
N HIS A 51 -10.06 16.52 8.23
CA HIS A 51 -10.26 16.15 9.64
C HIS A 51 -9.11 16.53 10.60
N LYS A 52 -7.99 17.07 10.10
CA LYS A 52 -6.80 17.40 10.93
C LYS A 52 -6.72 18.86 11.40
N LEU A 53 -7.66 19.72 11.04
CA LEU A 53 -7.55 21.17 11.31
C LEU A 53 -8.10 21.62 12.68
N ASN A 54 -8.64 20.72 13.52
CA ASN A 54 -9.36 21.12 14.75
C ASN A 54 -8.78 20.60 16.08
N THR A 55 -7.52 20.17 16.13
CA THR A 55 -6.85 19.81 17.37
C THR A 55 -5.44 20.36 17.37
N GLU A 56 -5.24 21.49 18.06
CA GLU A 56 -4.04 21.87 18.82
C GLU A 56 -4.09 23.37 19.16
N LYS A 57 -4.84 23.72 20.22
CA LYS A 57 -4.62 24.95 20.98
C LYS A 57 -3.96 24.60 22.31
N ALA A 58 -2.70 24.19 22.27
CA ALA A 58 -1.83 24.19 23.45
C ALA A 58 -1.02 25.49 23.45
N ARG A 59 -1.34 26.39 24.38
CA ARG A 59 -0.61 27.65 24.60
C ARG A 59 0.73 27.33 25.26
N TYR A 60 1.80 27.28 24.48
CA TYR A 60 3.16 27.42 25.00
C TYR A 60 3.51 28.90 25.09
N VAL A 61 3.84 29.38 26.30
CA VAL A 61 4.37 30.72 26.54
C VAL A 61 5.80 30.78 25.99
N PRO A 62 6.14 31.66 25.03
CA PRO A 62 7.51 31.79 24.58
C PRO A 62 8.29 32.70 25.55
N MET A 63 9.16 32.05 26.33
CA MET A 63 10.29 32.69 27.00
C MET A 63 11.13 33.46 25.96
N PHE A 64 11.52 34.67 26.34
CA PHE A 64 12.23 35.67 25.55
C PHE A 64 13.32 35.09 24.62
N LEU A 65 13.08 35.14 23.31
CA LEU A 65 14.14 35.11 22.30
C LEU A 65 13.85 36.22 21.29
N GLN A 66 14.43 37.39 21.53
CA GLN A 66 14.65 38.42 20.51
C GLN A 66 15.62 37.87 19.45
N LYS A 67 15.15 36.97 18.59
CA LYS A 67 15.81 36.69 17.31
C LYS A 67 15.21 37.66 16.31
N ARG A 68 16.04 38.48 15.66
CA ARG A 68 15.69 39.30 14.49
C ARG A 68 15.06 38.39 13.41
N LYS A 69 13.76 38.13 13.51
CA LYS A 69 12.98 37.33 12.57
C LYS A 69 12.45 38.27 11.51
N LYS A 70 13.29 38.67 10.56
CA LYS A 70 12.87 39.04 9.20
C LYS A 70 14.12 39.19 8.33
N ARG A 71 14.26 38.26 7.38
CA ARG A 71 15.22 38.28 6.25
C ARG A 71 16.71 38.17 6.62
N CYS A 72 17.07 37.33 7.58
CA CYS A 72 18.47 36.95 7.81
C CYS A 72 18.77 35.63 7.09
N GLY A 73 19.90 35.56 6.36
CA GLY A 73 20.35 34.36 5.64
C GLY A 73 20.26 34.46 4.12
N ARG A 74 20.94 33.54 3.42
CA ARG A 74 20.97 33.46 1.95
C ARG A 74 19.56 33.21 1.42
N LYS A 75 19.11 34.03 0.47
CA LYS A 75 17.82 33.81 -0.20
C LYS A 75 17.81 32.46 -0.92
N PRO A 76 16.74 31.66 -0.82
CA PRO A 76 16.60 30.44 -1.59
C PRO A 76 16.72 30.77 -3.07
N LYS A 77 17.61 30.06 -3.78
CA LYS A 77 17.67 30.14 -5.23
C LYS A 77 16.46 29.42 -5.82
N GLU A 78 15.83 30.03 -6.81
CA GLU A 78 14.71 29.42 -7.51
C GLU A 78 15.22 28.57 -8.67
N TYR A 79 14.92 27.27 -8.63
CA TYR A 79 15.34 26.29 -9.65
C TYR A 79 14.17 25.76 -10.48
N SER A 80 12.95 26.26 -10.27
CA SER A 80 11.72 25.81 -10.94
C SER A 80 11.86 25.69 -12.45
N ASN A 81 12.45 26.70 -13.10
CA ASN A 81 12.66 26.73 -14.55
C ASN A 81 13.62 25.64 -15.06
N LYS A 82 14.77 25.45 -14.38
CA LYS A 82 15.72 24.37 -14.74
C LYS A 82 15.14 22.99 -14.44
N LEU A 83 14.38 22.83 -13.36
CA LEU A 83 13.72 21.58 -13.01
C LEU A 83 12.59 21.19 -13.98
N ALA A 84 11.97 22.16 -14.66
CA ALA A 84 11.00 21.86 -15.71
C ALA A 84 11.61 21.05 -16.86
N GLN A 85 12.91 21.22 -17.12
CA GLN A 85 13.65 20.46 -18.14
C GLN A 85 13.74 18.96 -17.85
N ILE A 86 13.50 18.53 -16.60
CA ILE A 86 13.43 17.11 -16.25
C ILE A 86 12.37 16.40 -17.08
N LYS A 87 11.25 17.06 -17.38
CA LYS A 87 10.16 16.49 -18.20
C LYS A 87 10.61 16.19 -19.63
N ASN A 88 11.54 16.99 -20.16
CA ASN A 88 12.07 16.85 -21.52
C ASN A 88 13.30 15.92 -21.58
N THR A 89 13.87 15.58 -20.42
CA THR A 89 15.03 14.68 -20.34
C THR A 89 14.57 13.23 -20.56
N PRO A 90 15.26 12.42 -21.37
CA PRO A 90 14.86 11.02 -21.57
C PRO A 90 14.96 10.23 -20.25
N LEU A 91 14.03 9.29 -20.03
CA LEU A 91 13.89 8.54 -18.77
C LEU A 91 15.17 7.82 -18.33
N ASN A 92 15.99 7.34 -19.27
CA ASN A 92 17.28 6.70 -18.99
C ASN A 92 18.26 7.64 -18.26
N ARG A 93 18.16 8.96 -18.45
CA ARG A 93 18.99 9.98 -17.78
C ARG A 93 18.36 10.50 -16.48
N GLN A 94 17.12 10.16 -16.17
CA GLN A 94 16.44 10.59 -14.92
C GLN A 94 16.70 9.67 -13.72
N GLY A 95 17.21 8.44 -13.94
CA GLY A 95 17.27 7.41 -12.90
C GLY A 95 18.29 7.67 -11.78
N THR A 96 19.40 8.36 -12.07
CA THR A 96 20.44 8.65 -11.08
C THR A 96 20.64 10.16 -10.90
N PRO A 97 20.96 10.63 -9.67
CA PRO A 97 21.28 12.04 -9.46
C PRO A 97 22.45 12.53 -10.33
N ARG A 98 23.39 11.64 -10.69
CA ARG A 98 24.57 11.99 -11.51
C ARG A 98 24.17 12.27 -12.96
N SER A 99 23.38 11.38 -13.57
CA SER A 99 22.88 11.56 -14.93
C SER A 99 21.91 12.74 -15.04
N LEU A 100 21.07 12.91 -14.02
CA LEU A 100 20.04 13.95 -14.00
C LEU A 100 20.68 15.34 -13.89
N PHE A 101 21.67 15.51 -13.02
CA PHE A 101 22.42 16.77 -12.92
C PHE A 101 23.07 17.15 -14.26
N PHE A 102 23.74 16.22 -14.93
CA PHE A 102 24.38 16.49 -16.22
C PHE A 102 23.37 16.93 -17.29
N ALA A 103 22.13 16.42 -17.24
CA ALA A 103 21.08 16.75 -18.21
C ALA A 103 20.44 18.13 -17.97
N ILE A 104 20.34 18.58 -16.72
CA ILE A 104 19.62 19.82 -16.34
C ILE A 104 20.55 20.98 -15.94
N ASP A 105 21.86 20.77 -16.00
CA ASP A 105 22.88 21.78 -15.68
C ASP A 105 22.65 22.45 -14.30
N ILE A 106 22.42 21.65 -13.26
CA ILE A 106 22.34 22.11 -11.85
C ILE A 106 23.69 21.88 -11.15
N GLN A 107 23.82 21.50 -9.90
CA GLN A 107 25.02 20.85 -9.37
C GLN A 107 24.51 19.64 -8.60
N LYS A 108 25.28 18.55 -8.55
CA LYS A 108 24.84 17.31 -7.89
C LYS A 108 24.41 17.55 -6.43
N SER A 109 25.15 18.36 -5.68
CA SER A 109 24.82 18.73 -4.28
C SER A 109 23.49 19.47 -4.20
N THR A 110 23.31 20.50 -5.03
CA THR A 110 22.07 21.29 -5.09
C THR A 110 20.87 20.43 -5.48
N LEU A 111 21.03 19.54 -6.46
CA LEU A 111 19.97 18.61 -6.86
C LEU A 111 19.59 17.66 -5.70
N PHE A 112 20.57 17.20 -4.92
CA PHE A 112 20.34 16.37 -3.75
C PHE A 112 19.60 17.13 -2.63
N ASP A 113 19.96 18.39 -2.38
CA ASP A 113 19.26 19.24 -1.41
C ASP A 113 17.81 19.50 -1.83
N ILE A 114 17.59 19.77 -3.13
CA ILE A 114 16.24 19.91 -3.71
C ILE A 114 15.45 18.61 -3.53
N PHE A 115 16.05 17.46 -3.80
CA PHE A 115 15.42 16.15 -3.59
C PHE A 115 15.10 15.91 -2.11
N LYS A 116 16.02 16.21 -1.18
CA LYS A 116 15.82 16.08 0.26
C LYS A 116 14.73 17.01 0.79
N SER A 117 14.60 18.20 0.21
CA SER A 117 13.54 19.15 0.57
C SER A 117 12.13 18.64 0.23
N GLY A 118 12.01 17.68 -0.71
CA GLY A 118 10.73 17.12 -1.16
C GLY A 118 9.81 18.09 -1.90
N LYS A 119 10.25 19.35 -2.12
CA LYS A 119 9.38 20.42 -2.65
C LYS A 119 9.12 20.33 -4.15
N TYR A 120 10.09 19.85 -4.93
CA TYR A 120 10.03 19.91 -6.40
C TYR A 120 10.19 18.55 -7.10
N ILE A 121 10.88 17.58 -6.49
CA ILE A 121 11.22 16.30 -7.12
C ILE A 121 11.02 15.19 -6.10
N THR A 122 10.45 14.07 -6.54
CA THR A 122 10.35 12.82 -5.79
C THR A 122 10.92 11.67 -6.59
N ARG A 123 11.41 10.64 -5.90
CA ARG A 123 11.90 9.42 -6.54
C ARG A 123 10.78 8.39 -6.57
N ILE A 124 10.44 7.93 -7.77
CA ILE A 124 9.46 6.87 -8.00
C ILE A 124 10.21 5.61 -8.43
N SER A 125 9.73 4.45 -7.97
CA SER A 125 10.14 3.15 -8.50
C SER A 125 8.99 2.54 -9.29
N SER A 126 9.18 2.35 -10.59
CA SER A 126 8.31 1.49 -11.39
C SER A 126 8.84 0.07 -11.36
N THR A 127 7.96 -0.91 -11.17
CA THR A 127 8.30 -2.33 -11.31
C THR A 127 7.79 -2.82 -12.66
N VAL A 128 8.63 -3.56 -13.38
CA VAL A 128 8.22 -4.21 -14.63
C VAL A 128 7.15 -5.24 -14.32
N LYS A 129 5.99 -5.12 -14.97
CA LYS A 129 4.91 -6.10 -14.89
C LYS A 129 4.92 -6.93 -16.17
N PRO A 130 4.57 -8.23 -16.11
CA PRO A 130 4.43 -9.03 -17.31
C PRO A 130 3.35 -8.43 -18.22
N THR A 131 3.63 -8.38 -19.52
CA THR A 131 2.68 -7.88 -20.52
C THR A 131 1.54 -8.88 -20.67
N LEU A 132 0.30 -8.44 -20.46
CA LEU A 132 -0.88 -9.26 -20.70
C LEU A 132 -1.29 -9.16 -22.17
N THR A 133 -1.29 -10.28 -22.88
CA THR A 133 -1.89 -10.39 -24.21
C THR A 133 -3.40 -10.19 -24.11
N ASP A 134 -4.05 -9.81 -25.21
CA ASP A 134 -5.50 -9.59 -25.19
C ASP A 134 -6.27 -10.88 -24.87
N LYS A 135 -5.75 -12.04 -25.32
CA LYS A 135 -6.23 -13.35 -24.89
C LYS A 135 -6.19 -13.51 -23.36
N ASN A 136 -5.04 -13.21 -22.72
CA ASN A 136 -4.91 -13.31 -21.27
C ASN A 136 -5.88 -12.37 -20.53
N LYS A 137 -6.15 -11.18 -21.08
CA LYS A 137 -7.14 -10.25 -20.51
C LYS A 137 -8.55 -10.82 -20.59
N MET A 138 -8.93 -11.37 -21.75
CA MET A 138 -10.24 -12.00 -21.96
C MET A 138 -10.44 -13.21 -21.06
N ASP A 139 -9.44 -14.08 -20.94
CA ASP A 139 -9.53 -15.28 -20.09
C ASP A 139 -9.66 -14.90 -18.61
N ARG A 140 -8.93 -13.87 -18.17
CA ARG A 140 -9.07 -13.33 -16.81
C ARG A 140 -10.46 -12.71 -16.57
N LEU A 141 -10.99 -12.00 -17.56
CA LEU A 141 -12.33 -11.40 -17.45
C LEU A 141 -13.41 -12.49 -17.37
N LYS A 142 -13.33 -13.51 -18.24
CA LYS A 142 -14.22 -14.68 -18.20
C LYS A 142 -14.17 -15.38 -16.85
N PHE A 143 -12.95 -15.59 -16.31
CA PHE A 143 -12.79 -16.15 -14.98
C PHE A 143 -13.46 -15.29 -13.90
N CYS A 144 -13.23 -13.97 -13.89
CA CYS A 144 -13.88 -13.09 -12.93
C CYS A 144 -15.41 -13.12 -13.05
N LEU A 145 -15.96 -13.11 -14.27
CA LEU A 145 -17.41 -13.18 -14.50
C LEU A 145 -18.00 -14.52 -14.03
N SER A 146 -17.27 -15.63 -14.17
CA SER A 146 -17.70 -16.93 -13.64
C SER A 146 -17.82 -16.96 -12.11
N LYS A 147 -17.25 -15.97 -11.42
CA LYS A 147 -17.29 -15.82 -9.96
C LYS A 147 -18.29 -14.77 -9.49
N VAL A 148 -19.14 -14.28 -10.38
CA VAL A 148 -20.21 -13.34 -10.05
C VAL A 148 -21.54 -14.00 -10.35
N ASN A 149 -22.38 -14.11 -9.31
CA ASN A 149 -23.71 -14.68 -9.36
C ASN A 149 -24.76 -13.57 -9.24
N LEU A 150 -25.89 -13.75 -9.91
CA LEU A 150 -27.04 -12.85 -9.76
C LEU A 150 -27.86 -13.29 -8.54
N ALA A 151 -28.03 -12.41 -7.57
CA ALA A 151 -28.92 -12.62 -6.45
C ALA A 151 -30.38 -12.45 -6.89
N ASN A 152 -31.30 -13.04 -6.12
CA ASN A 152 -32.74 -12.96 -6.37
C ASN A 152 -33.28 -11.51 -6.43
N ASN A 153 -32.57 -10.56 -5.81
CA ASN A 153 -32.92 -9.15 -5.77
C ASN A 153 -32.37 -8.35 -6.96
N GLY A 154 -31.74 -9.01 -7.94
CA GLY A 154 -31.07 -8.38 -9.08
C GLY A 154 -29.65 -7.88 -8.81
N ASP A 155 -29.16 -8.01 -7.57
CA ASP A 155 -27.81 -7.61 -7.19
C ASP A 155 -26.76 -8.64 -7.67
N LEU A 156 -25.58 -8.15 -8.06
CA LEU A 156 -24.43 -9.01 -8.39
C LEU A 156 -23.62 -9.33 -7.13
N LEU A 157 -23.56 -10.60 -6.75
CA LEU A 157 -22.80 -11.08 -5.60
C LEU A 157 -21.63 -11.94 -6.07
N PHE A 158 -20.50 -11.85 -5.38
CA PHE A 158 -19.39 -12.77 -5.63
C PHE A 158 -19.72 -14.15 -5.09
N ASP A 159 -19.27 -15.18 -5.80
CA ASP A 159 -19.24 -16.57 -5.31
C ASP A 159 -18.49 -16.60 -3.97
N ASP A 160 -19.07 -17.34 -3.01
CA ASP A 160 -18.48 -17.45 -1.69
C ASP A 160 -17.23 -18.34 -1.66
N LEU A 161 -17.00 -19.15 -2.69
CA LEU A 161 -15.79 -19.96 -2.85
C LEU A 161 -15.54 -20.91 -1.65
N TYR A 162 -16.58 -21.34 -0.92
CA TYR A 162 -16.43 -22.24 0.22
C TYR A 162 -15.88 -23.63 -0.16
N ASP A 163 -16.04 -24.01 -1.43
CA ASP A 163 -15.58 -25.28 -2.01
C ASP A 163 -14.19 -25.17 -2.67
N TYR A 164 -13.52 -24.02 -2.52
CA TYR A 164 -12.20 -23.80 -3.11
C TYR A 164 -11.10 -23.92 -2.06
N VAL A 165 -10.08 -24.70 -2.43
CA VAL A 165 -8.79 -24.72 -1.75
C VAL A 165 -7.77 -24.02 -2.63
N HIS A 166 -7.20 -22.93 -2.14
CA HIS A 166 -6.13 -22.21 -2.82
C HIS A 166 -4.80 -22.85 -2.47
N ILE A 167 -4.05 -23.25 -3.50
CA ILE A 167 -2.72 -23.84 -3.37
C ILE A 167 -1.73 -22.91 -4.05
N ASP A 168 -0.64 -22.58 -3.37
CA ASP A 168 0.46 -21.79 -3.93
C ASP A 168 1.80 -22.36 -3.48
N GLU A 169 2.81 -22.20 -4.35
CA GLU A 169 4.20 -22.57 -4.08
C GLU A 169 5.05 -21.32 -3.90
N LYS A 170 5.87 -21.31 -2.85
CA LYS A 170 6.73 -20.17 -2.55
C LYS A 170 8.12 -20.62 -2.12
N TRP A 171 9.13 -20.06 -2.79
CA TRP A 171 10.53 -20.17 -2.38
C TRP A 171 10.86 -19.21 -1.24
N PHE A 172 11.33 -19.74 -0.13
CA PHE A 172 11.86 -18.97 0.99
C PHE A 172 13.38 -19.11 1.04
N TYR A 173 14.07 -17.98 1.16
CA TYR A 173 15.51 -17.97 1.40
C TYR A 173 15.76 -18.24 2.88
N LEU A 174 16.67 -19.17 3.19
CA LEU A 174 17.08 -19.47 4.57
C LEU A 174 17.58 -18.21 5.30
N THR A 175 18.18 -17.28 4.54
CA THR A 175 18.59 -15.99 5.06
C THR A 175 18.29 -14.85 4.10
N LYS A 176 17.87 -13.70 4.62
CA LYS A 176 17.60 -12.51 3.79
C LYS A 176 18.90 -11.97 3.21
N VAL A 177 18.85 -11.57 1.94
CA VAL A 177 19.96 -10.93 1.22
C VAL A 177 20.39 -9.62 1.89
N LYS A 178 19.43 -8.83 2.36
CA LYS A 178 19.67 -7.63 3.17
C LYS A 178 18.96 -7.81 4.50
N ARG A 179 19.72 -7.75 5.60
CA ARG A 179 19.22 -7.72 6.98
C ARG A 179 19.80 -6.47 7.64
N SER A 180 18.97 -5.81 8.43
CA SER A 180 19.41 -4.73 9.30
C SER A 180 19.57 -5.29 10.71
N TYR A 181 20.63 -4.87 11.40
CA TYR A 181 20.94 -5.24 12.77
C TYR A 181 20.95 -3.96 13.60
N TYR A 182 20.45 -4.03 14.83
CA TYR A 182 20.74 -3.03 15.86
C TYR A 182 21.90 -3.59 16.65
N LEU A 183 23.02 -2.88 16.64
CA LEU A 183 24.26 -3.29 17.31
C LEU A 183 24.61 -2.23 18.37
N MET A 184 25.24 -2.67 19.45
CA MET A 184 25.82 -1.76 20.42
C MET A 184 27.02 -1.02 19.80
N LEU A 185 27.35 0.19 20.30
CA LEU A 185 28.39 1.04 19.70
C LEU A 185 29.78 0.38 19.58
N ASN A 186 30.08 -0.59 20.45
CA ASN A 186 31.36 -1.30 20.49
C ASN A 186 31.24 -2.76 20.02
N GLU A 187 30.10 -3.14 19.43
CA GLU A 187 29.88 -4.50 18.94
C GLU A 187 30.39 -4.61 17.50
N GLU A 188 31.06 -5.73 17.21
CA GLU A 188 31.54 -6.01 15.86
C GLU A 188 30.38 -6.28 14.89
N ASN A 189 30.54 -5.80 13.66
CA ASN A 189 29.52 -6.00 12.64
C ASN A 189 29.43 -7.48 12.25
N PRO A 190 28.23 -8.08 12.19
CA PRO A 190 28.10 -9.48 11.82
C PRO A 190 28.51 -9.69 10.36
N GLU A 191 29.55 -10.49 10.14
CA GLU A 191 29.98 -10.86 8.81
C GLU A 191 29.06 -11.91 8.20
N ARG A 192 28.60 -11.65 6.97
CA ARG A 192 27.74 -12.56 6.21
C ARG A 192 28.18 -12.62 4.75
N ASN A 193 29.11 -13.51 4.48
CA ASN A 193 29.72 -13.68 3.17
C ASN A 193 29.07 -14.84 2.40
N CYS A 194 28.76 -14.59 1.13
CA CYS A 194 28.27 -15.60 0.18
C CYS A 194 28.65 -15.18 -1.24
N LYS A 195 29.06 -16.12 -2.10
CA LYS A 195 29.56 -15.82 -3.45
C LYS A 195 28.52 -15.09 -4.32
N SER A 196 27.24 -15.44 -4.20
CA SER A 196 26.13 -14.74 -4.87
C SER A 196 24.79 -15.08 -4.23
N LYS A 197 23.74 -14.28 -4.49
CA LYS A 197 22.37 -14.58 -4.01
C LYS A 197 21.84 -15.94 -4.46
N ARG A 198 22.39 -16.53 -5.53
CA ARG A 198 21.98 -17.85 -6.05
C ARG A 198 22.43 -18.99 -5.13
N PHE A 199 23.51 -18.81 -4.37
CA PHE A 199 24.03 -19.81 -3.44
C PHE A 199 23.38 -19.76 -2.05
N ILE A 200 22.44 -18.83 -1.81
CA ILE A 200 21.66 -18.86 -0.58
C ILE A 200 20.67 -20.01 -0.68
N THR A 201 20.73 -20.94 0.28
CA THR A 201 19.80 -22.07 0.38
C THR A 201 18.36 -21.57 0.32
N LYS A 202 17.58 -22.16 -0.58
CA LYS A 202 16.15 -21.89 -0.73
C LYS A 202 15.39 -23.16 -0.43
N ILE A 203 14.29 -23.01 0.29
CA ILE A 203 13.36 -24.10 0.57
C ILE A 203 12.04 -23.69 -0.06
N MET A 204 11.45 -24.56 -0.87
CA MET A 204 10.13 -24.35 -1.43
C MET A 204 9.09 -24.86 -0.45
N PHE A 205 8.06 -24.08 -0.21
CA PHE A 205 6.91 -24.52 0.57
C PHE A 205 5.68 -24.44 -0.30
N MET A 206 4.86 -25.49 -0.25
CA MET A 206 3.50 -25.46 -0.75
C MET A 206 2.56 -25.21 0.42
N ALA A 207 1.67 -24.24 0.27
CA ALA A 207 0.65 -23.94 1.25
C ALA A 207 -0.73 -24.12 0.64
N ALA A 208 -1.62 -24.78 1.38
CA ALA A 208 -3.03 -24.91 1.04
C ALA A 208 -3.87 -24.14 2.05
N VAL A 209 -4.72 -23.24 1.56
CA VAL A 209 -5.60 -22.39 2.36
C VAL A 209 -6.99 -22.36 1.75
N ALA A 210 -8.01 -22.59 2.56
CA ALA A 210 -9.42 -22.41 2.20
C ALA A 210 -9.99 -21.17 2.91
N ARG A 211 -11.20 -20.77 2.53
CA ARG A 211 -11.88 -19.65 3.19
C ARG A 211 -12.19 -19.98 4.67
N PRO A 212 -11.83 -19.12 5.63
CA PRO A 212 -12.19 -19.32 7.03
C PRO A 212 -13.71 -19.37 7.21
N ARG A 213 -14.21 -20.29 8.02
CA ARG A 213 -15.65 -20.51 8.23
C ARG A 213 -15.96 -21.02 9.63
N TYR A 214 -17.12 -20.64 10.14
CA TYR A 214 -17.62 -21.11 11.41
C TYR A 214 -18.37 -22.44 11.23
N ASP A 215 -18.05 -23.43 12.05
CA ASP A 215 -18.77 -24.70 12.13
C ASP A 215 -19.75 -24.64 13.31
N ALA A 216 -21.04 -24.56 12.98
CA ALA A 216 -22.11 -24.47 13.98
C ALA A 216 -22.27 -25.76 14.81
N HIS A 217 -21.96 -26.93 14.25
CA HIS A 217 -22.06 -28.20 14.95
C HIS A 217 -20.97 -28.35 16.00
N ARG A 218 -19.73 -27.99 15.62
CA ARG A 218 -18.58 -28.06 16.54
C ARG A 218 -18.42 -26.81 17.40
N LYS A 219 -19.20 -25.75 17.13
CA LYS A 219 -19.08 -24.42 17.74
C LYS A 219 -17.64 -23.88 17.67
N LEU A 220 -16.96 -24.17 16.57
CA LEU A 220 -15.55 -23.86 16.37
C LEU A 220 -15.34 -23.10 15.06
N TYR A 221 -14.33 -22.25 15.03
CA TYR A 221 -13.97 -21.49 13.83
C TYR A 221 -12.81 -22.20 13.11
N PHE A 222 -13.02 -22.58 11.85
CA PHE A 222 -11.94 -23.03 10.98
C PHE A 222 -11.23 -21.80 10.42
N ASP A 223 -9.92 -21.69 10.69
CA ASP A 223 -9.10 -20.54 10.32
C ASP A 223 -8.65 -20.55 8.85
N GLY A 224 -9.09 -21.54 8.07
CA GLY A 224 -8.79 -21.68 6.65
C GLY A 224 -7.45 -22.35 6.37
N LYS A 225 -6.59 -22.58 7.37
CA LYS A 225 -5.27 -23.19 7.13
C LYS A 225 -5.41 -24.70 7.05
N ILE A 226 -5.06 -25.26 5.90
CA ILE A 226 -5.07 -26.71 5.70
C ILE A 226 -3.70 -27.29 6.01
N GLY A 227 -2.64 -26.68 5.48
CA GLY A 227 -1.29 -27.09 5.78
C GLY A 227 -0.22 -26.33 5.00
N ILE A 228 1.02 -26.55 5.43
CA ILE A 228 2.22 -26.08 4.76
C ILE A 228 3.22 -27.23 4.72
N TRP A 229 3.72 -27.57 3.54
CA TRP A 229 4.62 -28.69 3.34
C TRP A 229 5.92 -28.20 2.70
N PRO A 230 7.09 -28.51 3.29
CA PRO A 230 8.36 -28.25 2.65
C PRO A 230 8.55 -29.24 1.50
N PHE A 231 8.82 -28.72 0.30
CA PHE A 231 9.41 -29.52 -0.76
C PHE A 231 10.92 -29.51 -0.58
N VAL A 232 11.45 -30.61 -0.08
CA VAL A 232 12.88 -30.90 -0.13
C VAL A 232 13.11 -31.60 -1.46
N TYR A 233 13.52 -30.86 -2.49
CA TYR A 233 14.12 -31.49 -3.67
C TYR A 233 15.44 -32.10 -3.22
N GLN A 234 15.56 -33.43 -3.29
CA GLN A 234 16.83 -34.15 -3.24
C GLN A 234 17.61 -33.92 -4.53
#